data_AF-A0A1V6C346-F1
#
_entry.id   AF-A0A1V6C346-F1
#
_cell.length_a   1.000
_cell.length_b   1.000
_cell.length_c   1.000
_cell.angle_alpha   90.00
_cell.angle_beta   90.00
_cell.angle_gamma   90.00
#
_symmetry.space_group_name_H-M   'P 1'
#
loop_
_entity.id
_entity.type
_entity.pdbx_description
1 polymer ?
#
loop_
_entity_poly.entity_id
_entity_poly.type
_entity_poly.pdbx_seq_one_letter_code
_entity_poly.pdbx_strand_id
1 'polypeptide(L)'
;MDELRSFIKDNRELFEKEALPQGHQTRFEERLAKSGLKKNRNRVKYLVYTSVAALLLVVLSIGIRFLKEEPLAGLFADPCVGEASDCYYNQIRKISSQIEYDSRNLPEFKRQEILMNMQSLIPDSSHEFSDMLPGGISDKEAKRLNKEYYKQLYQGMIQIASLTK
;
A
#
# COMPACT_ATOMS: atom_id res chain seq x y z
N MET A 1 30.18 1.30 47.63
CA MET A 1 30.20 2.59 46.88
C MET A 1 30.79 3.72 47.73
N ASP A 2 30.69 3.68 49.06
CA ASP A 2 31.22 4.73 49.93
C ASP A 2 32.75 4.76 50.05
N GLU A 3 33.41 3.59 50.07
CA GLU A 3 34.88 3.49 50.17
C GLU A 3 35.63 4.09 48.97
N LEU A 4 35.11 3.91 47.76
CA LEU A 4 35.70 4.51 46.56
C LEU A 4 35.57 6.04 46.59
N ARG A 5 34.44 6.53 47.12
CA ARG A 5 34.14 7.96 47.18
C ARG A 5 35.00 8.67 48.22
N SER A 6 35.26 8.04 49.37
CA SER A 6 36.22 8.54 50.35
C SER A 6 37.65 8.47 49.79
N PHE A 7 38.04 7.35 49.17
CA PHE A 7 39.37 7.20 48.58
C PHE A 7 39.70 8.27 47.53
N ILE A 8 38.76 8.60 46.63
CA ILE A 8 38.93 9.67 45.63
C ILE A 8 39.01 11.04 46.29
N LYS A 9 38.24 11.27 47.36
CA LYS A 9 38.23 12.55 48.07
C LYS A 9 39.56 12.78 48.81
N ASP A 10 40.08 11.73 49.43
CA ASP A 10 41.31 11.78 50.24
C ASP A 10 42.58 11.84 49.37
N ASN A 11 42.53 11.26 48.17
CA ASN A 11 43.65 11.24 47.21
C ASN A 11 43.45 12.22 46.05
N ARG A 12 42.55 13.19 46.20
CA ARG A 12 42.17 14.14 45.13
C ARG A 12 43.37 14.87 44.53
N GLU A 13 44.32 15.27 45.37
CA GLU A 13 45.52 15.98 44.92
C GLU A 13 46.42 15.13 44.03
N LEU A 14 46.48 13.80 44.24
CA LEU A 14 47.24 12.88 43.39
C LEU A 14 46.63 12.82 41.98
N PHE A 15 45.29 12.88 41.87
CA PHE A 15 44.62 12.93 40.56
C PHE A 15 44.75 14.28 39.85
N GLU A 16 44.85 15.39 40.60
CA GLU A 16 44.86 16.74 40.03
C GLU A 16 46.28 17.28 39.75
N LYS A 17 47.30 16.87 40.52
CA LYS A 17 48.66 17.43 40.46
C LYS A 17 49.73 16.47 39.93
N GLU A 18 49.50 15.16 39.96
CA GLU A 18 50.50 14.18 39.52
C GLU A 18 50.45 14.01 37.99
N ALA A 19 51.61 14.12 37.34
CA ALA A 19 51.70 13.86 35.91
C ALA A 19 51.45 12.37 35.64
N LEU A 20 50.54 12.07 34.72
CA LEU A 20 50.22 10.70 34.34
C LEU A 20 51.49 9.95 33.88
N PRO A 21 51.65 8.66 34.25
CA PRO A 21 52.80 7.88 33.81
C PRO A 21 52.95 7.91 32.29
N GLN A 22 54.18 7.95 31.81
CA GLN A 22 54.43 7.95 30.36
C GLN A 22 53.78 6.73 29.68
N GLY A 23 53.10 6.98 28.55
CA GLY A 23 52.35 5.97 27.82
C GLY A 23 51.02 5.54 28.46
N HIS A 24 50.52 6.26 29.49
CA HIS A 24 49.19 6.03 30.05
C HIS A 24 48.08 6.20 29.01
N GLN A 25 48.14 7.27 28.20
CA GLN A 25 47.18 7.52 27.13
C GLN A 25 47.16 6.38 26.11
N THR A 26 48.32 5.92 25.66
CA THR A 26 48.44 4.83 24.69
C THR A 26 47.85 3.52 25.25
N ARG A 27 48.16 3.19 26.52
CA ARG A 27 47.61 2.01 27.19
C ARG A 27 46.09 2.10 27.40
N PHE A 28 45.58 3.29 27.69
CA PHE A 28 44.15 3.54 27.80
C PHE A 28 43.45 3.35 26.46
N GLU A 29 43.98 3.95 25.39
CA GLU A 29 43.44 3.82 24.03
C GLU A 29 43.46 2.38 23.51
N GLU A 30 44.52 1.61 23.79
CA GLU A 30 44.60 0.19 23.46
C GLU A 30 43.56 -0.66 24.20
N ARG A 31 43.37 -0.42 25.51
CA ARG A 31 42.32 -1.09 26.29
C ARG A 31 40.93 -0.74 25.77
N LEU A 32 40.72 0.52 25.39
CA LEU A 32 39.45 0.99 24.85
C LEU A 32 39.17 0.39 23.46
N ALA A 33 40.20 0.21 22.62
CA ALA A 33 40.10 -0.51 21.36
C ALA A 33 39.78 -2.01 21.55
N LYS A 34 40.41 -2.67 22.54
CA LYS A 34 40.16 -4.08 22.88
C LYS A 34 38.78 -4.33 23.50
N SER A 35 38.19 -3.33 24.18
CA SER A 35 36.87 -3.43 24.84
C SER A 35 35.66 -3.57 23.89
N GLY A 36 35.86 -3.50 22.56
CA GLY A 36 34.79 -3.69 21.58
C GLY A 36 33.79 -2.53 21.46
N LEU A 37 33.84 -1.52 22.34
CA LEU A 37 32.96 -0.34 22.33
C LEU A 37 32.98 0.43 21.00
N LYS A 38 34.14 0.53 20.33
CA LYS A 38 34.25 1.13 18.98
C LYS A 38 33.56 0.30 17.89
N LYS A 39 33.51 -1.03 18.03
CA LYS A 39 32.96 -1.95 17.01
C LYS A 39 31.43 -1.88 16.94
N ASN A 40 30.77 -1.55 18.06
CA ASN A 40 29.31 -1.44 18.13
C ASN A 40 28.75 -0.13 17.56
N ARG A 41 29.53 0.96 17.57
CA ARG A 41 29.08 2.27 17.08
C ARG A 41 28.79 2.28 15.58
N ASN A 42 29.56 1.53 14.78
CA ASN A 42 29.34 1.41 13.34
C ASN A 42 28.12 0.52 13.03
N ARG A 43 27.90 -0.55 13.79
CA ARG A 43 26.69 -1.41 13.63
C ARG A 43 25.40 -0.64 13.93
N VAL A 44 25.39 0.19 14.97
CA VAL A 44 24.23 1.04 15.30
C VAL A 44 23.95 2.05 14.19
N LYS A 45 24.99 2.68 13.62
CA LYS A 45 24.80 3.57 12.46
C LYS A 45 24.19 2.84 11.26
N TYR A 46 24.70 1.66 10.92
CA TYR A 46 24.14 0.85 9.83
C TYR A 46 22.68 0.47 10.07
N LEU A 47 22.30 0.08 11.29
CA LEU A 47 20.90 -0.23 11.64
C LEU A 47 19.98 0.99 11.54
N VAL A 48 20.46 2.18 11.90
CA VAL A 48 19.69 3.43 11.76
C VAL A 48 19.52 3.80 10.29
N TYR A 49 20.58 3.71 9.47
CA TYR A 49 20.49 3.99 8.03
C TYR A 49 19.57 3.02 7.28
N THR A 50 19.61 1.72 7.59
CA THR A 50 18.71 0.73 6.97
C THR A 50 17.26 0.94 7.40
N SER A 51 17.02 1.32 8.66
CA SER A 51 15.68 1.64 9.17
C SER A 51 15.09 2.87 8.48
N VAL A 52 15.88 3.92 8.26
CA VAL A 52 15.40 5.14 7.59
C VAL A 52 15.09 4.87 6.11
N ALA A 53 15.94 4.09 5.42
CA ALA A 53 15.69 3.71 4.03
C ALA A 53 14.42 2.85 3.87
N ALA A 54 14.18 1.90 4.77
CA ALA A 54 12.97 1.08 4.77
C ALA A 54 11.71 1.92 5.01
N LEU A 55 11.76 2.86 5.96
CA LEU A 55 10.64 3.75 6.26
C LEU A 55 10.36 4.71 5.09
N LEU A 56 11.39 5.19 4.40
CA LEU A 56 11.26 5.95 3.15
C LEU A 56 10.58 5.12 2.05
N LEU A 57 10.89 3.84 1.91
CA LEU A 57 10.21 2.95 0.95
C LEU A 57 8.74 2.71 1.33
N VAL A 58 8.41 2.59 2.62
CA VAL A 58 7.01 2.47 3.07
C VAL A 58 6.25 3.78 2.83
N VAL A 59 6.82 4.93 3.19
CA VAL A 59 6.19 6.23 2.96
C VAL A 59 6.11 6.56 1.47
N LEU A 60 7.08 6.18 0.66
CA LEU A 60 7.01 6.32 -0.81
C LEU A 60 5.98 5.35 -1.40
N SER A 61 5.88 4.11 -0.95
CA SER A 61 4.87 3.18 -1.48
C SER A 61 3.44 3.62 -1.11
N ILE A 62 3.21 4.09 0.12
CA ILE A 62 1.92 4.66 0.53
C ILE A 62 1.69 6.02 -0.14
N GLY A 63 2.71 6.88 -0.18
CA GLY A 63 2.64 8.21 -0.79
C GLY A 63 2.41 8.16 -2.30
N ILE A 64 3.03 7.23 -3.02
CA ILE A 64 2.79 6.99 -4.46
C ILE A 64 1.39 6.41 -4.67
N ARG A 65 0.86 5.57 -3.76
CA ARG A 65 -0.54 5.11 -3.80
C ARG A 65 -1.55 6.24 -3.64
N PHE A 66 -1.19 7.33 -2.93
CA PHE A 66 -2.04 8.51 -2.74
C PHE A 66 -1.77 9.64 -3.76
N LEU A 67 -0.56 9.75 -4.31
CA LEU A 67 -0.15 10.83 -5.24
C LEU A 67 -0.29 10.46 -6.71
N LYS A 68 -0.32 9.16 -7.05
CA LYS A 68 -0.71 8.70 -8.39
C LYS A 68 -2.12 8.17 -8.33
N GLU A 69 -3.06 9.03 -8.69
CA GLU A 69 -4.16 8.62 -9.57
C GLU A 69 -3.56 8.15 -10.92
N GLU A 70 -2.76 7.08 -10.92
CA GLU A 70 -2.51 6.34 -12.14
C GLU A 70 -3.56 5.23 -12.23
N PRO A 71 -4.46 5.27 -13.22
CA PRO A 71 -5.59 4.35 -13.31
C PRO A 71 -5.16 2.88 -13.48
N LEU A 72 -3.91 2.62 -13.88
CA LEU A 72 -3.54 1.37 -14.54
C LEU A 72 -3.14 0.21 -13.61
N ALA A 73 -2.74 0.47 -12.36
CA ALA A 73 -2.46 -0.60 -11.39
C ALA A 73 -3.69 -0.95 -10.52
N GLY A 74 -4.67 -0.05 -10.44
CA GLY A 74 -5.99 -0.29 -9.84
C GLY A 74 -7.03 -0.84 -10.81
N LEU A 75 -6.84 -0.67 -12.13
CA LEU A 75 -7.73 -1.17 -13.19
C LEU A 75 -7.84 -2.70 -13.28
N PHE A 76 -6.84 -3.43 -12.78
CA PHE A 76 -6.80 -4.90 -12.82
C PHE A 76 -6.99 -5.57 -11.46
N ALA A 77 -7.15 -4.78 -10.39
CA ALA A 77 -7.64 -5.33 -9.12
C ALA A 77 -9.14 -5.54 -9.30
N ASP A 78 -9.54 -6.80 -9.43
CA ASP A 78 -10.95 -7.18 -9.47
C ASP A 78 -11.65 -6.60 -8.22
N PRO A 79 -12.57 -5.63 -8.36
CA PRO A 79 -13.14 -4.94 -7.19
C PRO A 79 -13.99 -5.87 -6.32
N CYS A 80 -14.33 -7.07 -6.83
CA CYS A 80 -15.20 -8.05 -6.21
C CYS A 80 -14.46 -9.38 -5.95
N VAL A 81 -13.18 -9.33 -5.54
CA VAL A 81 -12.40 -10.55 -5.23
C VAL A 81 -13.15 -11.41 -4.21
N GLY A 82 -13.51 -12.64 -4.61
CA GLY A 82 -14.23 -13.57 -3.73
C GLY A 82 -15.71 -13.26 -3.46
N GLU A 83 -16.24 -12.12 -3.95
CA GLU A 83 -17.63 -11.72 -3.72
C GLU A 83 -18.61 -12.28 -4.77
N ALA A 84 -19.91 -12.16 -4.44
CA ALA A 84 -21.05 -12.61 -5.22
C ALA A 84 -21.32 -11.71 -6.45
N SER A 85 -22.15 -12.20 -7.38
CA SER A 85 -22.59 -11.48 -8.59
C SER A 85 -23.15 -10.08 -8.31
N ASP A 86 -23.79 -9.90 -7.16
CA ASP A 86 -24.40 -8.63 -6.74
C ASP A 86 -23.37 -7.49 -6.61
N CYS A 87 -22.11 -7.80 -6.28
CA CYS A 87 -21.05 -6.79 -6.23
C CYS A 87 -20.83 -6.15 -7.61
N TYR A 88 -20.72 -6.97 -8.67
CA TYR A 88 -20.53 -6.45 -10.02
C TYR A 88 -21.76 -5.68 -10.51
N TYR A 89 -22.97 -6.16 -10.19
CA TYR A 89 -24.21 -5.42 -10.48
C TYR A 89 -24.16 -4.00 -9.89
N ASN A 90 -23.82 -3.87 -8.61
CA ASN A 90 -23.71 -2.56 -7.96
C ASN A 90 -22.63 -1.67 -8.59
N GLN A 91 -21.50 -2.25 -9.00
CA GLN A 91 -20.46 -1.51 -9.70
C GLN A 91 -20.91 -1.04 -11.09
N ILE A 92 -21.66 -1.86 -11.83
CA ILE A 92 -22.26 -1.48 -13.13
C ILE A 92 -23.18 -0.27 -12.93
N ARG A 93 -24.05 -0.27 -11.91
CA ARG A 93 -24.93 0.86 -11.60
C ARG A 93 -24.17 2.13 -11.23
N LYS A 94 -23.05 2.00 -10.50
CA LYS A 94 -22.21 3.13 -10.16
C LYS A 94 -21.54 3.73 -11.40
N ILE A 95 -20.97 2.88 -12.26
CA ILE A 95 -20.31 3.31 -13.49
C ILE A 95 -21.31 3.91 -14.47
N SER A 96 -22.54 3.38 -14.56
CA SER A 96 -23.57 3.95 -15.45
C SER A 96 -23.90 5.39 -15.07
N SER A 97 -24.10 5.68 -13.79
CA SER A 97 -24.33 7.06 -13.32
C SER A 97 -23.13 7.96 -13.59
N GLN A 98 -21.90 7.43 -13.51
CA GLN A 98 -20.69 8.17 -13.84
C GLN A 98 -20.61 8.51 -15.33
N ILE A 99 -20.89 7.54 -16.22
CA ILE A 99 -20.94 7.75 -17.68
C ILE A 99 -21.98 8.82 -18.04
N GLU A 100 -23.17 8.76 -17.45
CA GLU A 100 -24.22 9.77 -17.65
C GLU A 100 -23.79 11.18 -17.22
N TYR A 101 -23.01 11.28 -16.14
CA TYR A 101 -22.49 12.55 -15.66
C TYR A 101 -21.37 13.09 -16.55
N ASP A 102 -20.36 12.27 -16.85
CA ASP A 102 -19.17 12.66 -17.60
C ASP A 102 -19.50 12.99 -19.06
N SER A 103 -20.49 12.31 -19.64
CA SER A 103 -20.91 12.54 -21.04
C SER A 103 -21.64 13.86 -21.29
N ARG A 104 -22.00 14.63 -20.24
CA ARG A 104 -22.82 15.87 -20.38
C ARG A 104 -22.17 16.96 -21.22
N ASN A 105 -20.84 17.04 -21.20
CA ASN A 105 -20.08 18.06 -21.92
C ASN A 105 -19.63 17.60 -23.31
N LEU A 106 -19.96 16.37 -23.71
CA LEU A 106 -19.64 15.85 -25.03
C LEU A 106 -20.60 16.36 -26.10
N PRO A 107 -20.18 16.40 -27.37
CA PRO A 107 -21.10 16.61 -28.50
C PRO A 107 -22.26 15.63 -28.47
N GLU A 108 -23.47 16.10 -28.83
CA GLU A 108 -24.72 15.33 -28.71
C GLU A 108 -24.64 13.96 -29.38
N PHE A 109 -24.06 13.87 -30.57
CA PHE A 109 -23.92 12.60 -31.30
C PHE A 109 -23.06 11.58 -30.52
N LYS A 110 -21.96 12.02 -29.91
CA LYS A 110 -21.09 11.13 -29.10
C LYS A 110 -21.79 10.72 -27.83
N ARG A 111 -22.48 11.67 -27.18
CA ARG A 111 -23.24 11.39 -25.97
C ARG A 111 -24.34 10.35 -26.23
N GLN A 112 -25.09 10.49 -27.32
CA GLN A 112 -26.13 9.51 -27.68
C GLN A 112 -25.54 8.13 -27.95
N GLU A 113 -24.45 8.03 -28.71
CA GLU A 113 -23.77 6.77 -28.98
C GLU A 113 -23.33 6.08 -27.68
N ILE A 114 -22.68 6.82 -26.77
CA ILE A 114 -22.21 6.31 -25.48
C ILE A 114 -23.38 5.83 -24.62
N LEU A 115 -24.46 6.61 -24.53
CA LEU A 115 -25.61 6.27 -23.69
C LEU A 115 -26.38 5.06 -24.24
N MET A 116 -26.51 4.91 -25.55
CA MET A 116 -27.14 3.71 -26.15
C MET A 116 -26.31 2.45 -25.89
N ASN A 117 -24.99 2.53 -26.08
CA ASN A 117 -24.09 1.41 -25.80
C ASN A 117 -24.07 1.05 -24.31
N MET A 118 -24.20 2.05 -23.43
CA MET A 118 -24.29 1.83 -22.00
C MET A 118 -25.61 1.12 -21.64
N GLN A 119 -26.73 1.59 -22.17
CA GLN A 119 -28.05 1.03 -21.89
C GLN A 119 -28.18 -0.43 -22.33
N SER A 120 -27.51 -0.86 -23.41
CA SER A 120 -27.54 -2.26 -23.86
C SER A 120 -26.78 -3.23 -22.95
N LEU A 121 -25.94 -2.72 -22.04
CA LEU A 121 -25.16 -3.53 -21.09
C LEU A 121 -25.69 -3.50 -19.66
N ILE A 122 -26.63 -2.61 -19.33
CA ILE A 122 -27.17 -2.52 -17.98
C ILE A 122 -28.28 -3.57 -17.81
N PRO A 123 -28.10 -4.53 -16.88
CA PRO A 123 -29.15 -5.47 -16.56
C PRO A 123 -30.25 -4.79 -15.73
N ASP A 124 -31.49 -5.23 -15.92
CA ASP A 124 -32.68 -4.74 -15.24
C ASP A 124 -32.64 -5.08 -13.75
N SER A 125 -32.04 -6.22 -13.39
CA SER A 125 -31.89 -6.65 -12.00
C SER A 125 -30.61 -7.46 -11.74
N SER A 126 -30.29 -7.63 -10.46
CA SER A 126 -29.17 -8.46 -10.00
C SER A 126 -29.37 -9.97 -10.23
N HIS A 127 -30.58 -10.39 -10.62
CA HIS A 127 -30.95 -11.79 -10.83
C HIS A 127 -31.37 -12.10 -12.27
N GLU A 128 -31.38 -11.10 -13.17
CA GLU A 128 -31.84 -11.26 -14.55
C GLU A 128 -31.20 -12.47 -15.26
N PHE A 129 -29.89 -12.64 -15.14
CA PHE A 129 -29.21 -13.79 -15.73
C PHE A 129 -29.45 -15.09 -14.94
N SER A 130 -29.60 -15.00 -13.62
CA SER A 130 -29.91 -16.16 -12.78
C SER A 130 -31.24 -16.81 -13.18
N ASP A 131 -32.24 -15.99 -13.50
CA ASP A 131 -33.59 -16.43 -13.87
C ASP A 131 -33.62 -17.12 -15.26
N MET A 132 -32.62 -16.87 -16.10
CA MET A 132 -32.46 -17.49 -17.42
C MET A 132 -31.72 -18.84 -17.38
N LEU A 133 -31.17 -19.23 -16.22
CA LEU A 133 -30.40 -20.47 -16.09
C LEU A 133 -31.32 -21.71 -16.08
N PRO A 134 -30.95 -22.80 -16.78
CA PRO A 134 -31.76 -24.01 -16.78
C PRO A 134 -31.69 -24.73 -15.43
N GLY A 135 -32.83 -25.22 -14.93
CA GLY A 135 -32.93 -25.86 -13.60
C GLY A 135 -32.17 -27.19 -13.41
N GLY A 136 -31.47 -27.68 -14.43
CA GLY A 136 -30.65 -28.89 -14.38
C GLY A 136 -29.17 -28.67 -14.03
N ILE A 137 -28.74 -27.42 -13.84
CA ILE A 137 -27.34 -27.09 -13.50
C ILE A 137 -27.12 -27.19 -11.99
N SER A 138 -25.87 -27.49 -11.60
CA SER A 138 -25.50 -27.46 -10.18
C SER A 138 -25.43 -26.03 -9.65
N ASP A 139 -25.73 -25.83 -8.36
CA ASP A 139 -25.62 -24.51 -7.69
C ASP A 139 -24.23 -23.88 -7.84
N LYS A 140 -23.17 -24.72 -7.86
CA LYS A 140 -21.79 -24.26 -8.05
C LYS A 140 -21.58 -23.70 -9.45
N GLU A 141 -22.12 -24.38 -10.47
CA GLU A 141 -22.08 -23.92 -11.85
C GLU A 141 -22.90 -22.64 -12.03
N ALA A 142 -24.11 -22.60 -11.46
CA ALA A 142 -24.98 -21.43 -11.48
C ALA A 142 -24.29 -20.19 -10.87
N LYS A 143 -23.64 -20.35 -9.71
CA LYS A 143 -22.87 -19.27 -9.07
C LYS A 143 -21.69 -18.82 -9.93
N ARG A 144 -20.96 -19.75 -10.55
CA ARG A 144 -19.84 -19.44 -11.44
C ARG A 144 -20.30 -18.65 -12.66
N LEU A 145 -21.34 -19.13 -13.35
CA LEU A 145 -21.89 -18.49 -14.55
C LEU A 145 -22.42 -17.09 -14.25
N ASN A 146 -23.19 -16.93 -13.16
CA ASN A 146 -23.64 -15.61 -12.72
C ASN A 146 -22.48 -14.65 -12.49
N LYS A 147 -21.46 -15.10 -11.76
CA LYS A 147 -20.28 -14.26 -11.51
C LYS A 147 -19.58 -13.85 -12.82
N GLU A 148 -19.38 -14.79 -13.74
CA GLU A 148 -18.72 -14.52 -15.02
C GLU A 148 -19.53 -13.56 -15.90
N TYR A 149 -20.84 -13.73 -15.97
CA TYR A 149 -21.74 -12.86 -16.71
C TYR A 149 -21.66 -11.40 -16.25
N TYR A 150 -21.92 -11.13 -14.96
CA TYR A 150 -21.88 -9.76 -14.45
C TYR A 150 -20.46 -9.16 -14.48
N LYS A 151 -19.42 -9.99 -14.33
CA LYS A 151 -18.03 -9.54 -14.51
C LYS A 151 -17.75 -9.06 -15.93
N GLN A 152 -18.26 -9.76 -16.95
CA GLN A 152 -18.10 -9.35 -18.35
C GLN A 152 -18.82 -8.03 -18.64
N LEU A 153 -20.07 -7.87 -18.15
CA LEU A 153 -20.80 -6.60 -18.27
C LEU A 153 -20.05 -5.45 -17.60
N TYR A 154 -19.52 -5.68 -16.39
CA TYR A 154 -18.69 -4.70 -15.69
C TYR A 154 -17.46 -4.28 -16.51
N GLN A 155 -16.76 -5.24 -17.14
CA GLN A 155 -15.63 -4.94 -18.02
C GLN A 155 -16.04 -4.11 -19.24
N GLY A 156 -17.18 -4.42 -19.86
CA GLY A 156 -17.74 -3.62 -20.96
C GLY A 156 -18.06 -2.18 -20.51
N MET A 157 -18.64 -2.02 -19.34
CA MET A 157 -18.95 -0.70 -18.76
C MET A 157 -17.69 0.15 -18.49
N ILE A 158 -16.59 -0.46 -18.04
CA ILE A 158 -15.30 0.24 -17.93
C ILE A 158 -14.82 0.76 -19.29
N GLN A 159 -14.97 -0.05 -20.35
CA GLN A 159 -14.58 0.37 -21.70
C GLN A 159 -15.42 1.55 -22.17
N ILE A 160 -16.74 1.52 -21.96
CA ILE A 160 -17.61 2.66 -22.29
C ILE A 160 -17.24 3.90 -21.48
N ALA A 161 -16.96 3.77 -20.18
CA ALA A 161 -16.52 4.88 -19.33
C ALA A 161 -15.17 5.48 -19.76
N SER A 162 -14.35 4.77 -20.53
CA SER A 162 -13.12 5.34 -21.10
C SER A 162 -13.39 6.31 -22.26
N LEU A 163 -14.57 6.20 -22.90
CA LEU A 163 -14.99 7.05 -24.03
C LEU A 163 -15.53 8.41 -23.59
N THR A 164 -15.78 8.61 -22.29
CA THR A 164 -16.29 9.87 -21.75
C THR A 164 -15.19 10.85 -21.33
N LYS A 165 -13.92 10.49 -21.54
CA LYS A 165 -12.75 11.31 -21.19
C LYS A 165 -12.24 12.15 -22.36
#